data_AF-M1QH29-F1
#
_entry.id   AF-M1QH29-F1
#
_cell.length_a   1.000
_cell.length_b   1.000
_cell.length_c   1.000
_cell.angle_alpha   90.00
_cell.angle_beta   90.00
_cell.angle_gamma   90.00
#
_symmetry.space_group_name_H-M   'P 1'
#
loop_
_entity.id
_entity.type
_entity.pdbx_description
1 polymer ?
#
loop_
_entity_poly.entity_id
_entity_poly.type
_entity_poly.pdbx_seq_one_letter_code
_entity_poly.pdbx_strand_id
1 'polypeptide(L)'
;MENLNYSKFNRIFLAGKDKGDLSKELEHLLISVKVLYKSYMIDIENMDKEDIKYDYLEHKNNYENTIRPFLMKKDILMDKNLCEKADQISKTYEEFLETLAKKI
;
A
#
# COMPACT_ATOMS: atom_id res chain seq x y z
N MET A 1 31.42 -12.27 -1.57
CA MET A 1 30.29 -12.49 -0.64
C MET A 1 30.20 -11.27 0.25
N GLU A 2 29.35 -10.31 -0.12
CA GLU A 2 29.17 -9.09 0.66
C GLU A 2 28.22 -9.38 1.83
N ASN A 3 28.75 -9.18 3.05
CA ASN A 3 27.97 -9.25 4.27
C ASN A 3 27.01 -8.06 4.32
N LEU A 4 25.76 -8.29 3.93
CA LEU A 4 24.67 -7.36 4.17
C LEU A 4 24.50 -7.21 5.69
N ASN A 5 24.83 -6.01 6.17
CA ASN A 5 24.81 -5.65 7.59
C ASN A 5 23.35 -5.51 8.06
N TYR A 6 22.75 -6.63 8.47
CA TYR A 6 21.39 -6.75 9.04
C TYR A 6 21.16 -5.88 10.29
N SER A 7 22.21 -5.27 10.87
CA SER A 7 22.09 -4.50 12.11
C SER A 7 21.37 -3.15 11.92
N LYS A 8 21.41 -2.57 10.72
CA LYS A 8 20.71 -1.29 10.43
C LYS A 8 19.22 -1.49 10.16
N PHE A 9 18.84 -2.66 9.61
CA PHE A 9 17.43 -3.05 9.40
C PHE A 9 16.70 -3.28 10.74
N ASN A 10 17.39 -3.82 11.75
CA ASN A 10 16.78 -4.14 13.04
C ASN A 10 16.43 -2.92 13.92
N ARG A 11 17.04 -1.75 13.71
CA ARG A 11 16.76 -0.57 14.56
C ARG A 11 15.46 0.16 14.18
N ILE A 12 15.01 0.05 12.93
CA ILE A 12 13.71 0.59 12.50
C ILE A 12 12.57 -0.36 12.91
N PHE A 13 12.86 -1.65 13.04
CA PHE A 13 11.88 -2.70 13.37
C PHE A 13 11.35 -2.69 14.82
N LEU A 14 11.96 -1.90 15.71
CA LEU A 14 11.55 -1.84 17.12
C LEU A 14 10.54 -0.72 17.42
N ALA A 15 10.31 0.21 16.49
CA ALA A 15 9.43 1.37 16.69
C ALA A 15 7.93 1.10 16.41
N GLY A 16 7.53 -0.14 16.14
CA GLY A 16 6.12 -0.49 15.80
C GLY A 16 5.74 -1.90 16.21
N LYS A 17 6.31 -2.39 17.33
CA LYS A 17 6.06 -3.76 17.84
C LYS A 17 4.75 -3.90 18.61
N ASP A 18 3.98 -2.83 18.78
CA ASP A 18 2.69 -2.91 19.43
C ASP A 18 1.62 -3.31 18.42
N LYS A 19 0.98 -4.47 18.63
CA LYS A 19 -0.06 -4.99 17.73
C LYS A 19 -1.21 -3.99 17.55
N GLY A 20 -1.48 -3.19 18.59
CA GLY A 20 -2.48 -2.14 18.59
C GLY A 20 -2.19 -1.02 17.58
N ASP A 21 -0.93 -0.65 17.41
CA ASP A 21 -0.53 0.40 16.47
C ASP A 21 -0.64 -0.08 15.04
N LEU A 22 -0.15 -1.29 14.73
CA LEU A 22 -0.26 -1.85 13.38
C LEU A 22 -1.72 -2.03 12.94
N SER A 23 -2.61 -2.45 13.85
CA SER A 23 -4.04 -2.60 13.53
C SER A 23 -4.67 -1.27 13.11
N LYS A 24 -4.35 -0.19 13.83
CA LYS A 24 -4.86 1.16 13.53
C LYS A 24 -4.26 1.70 12.24
N GLU A 25 -2.96 1.51 12.02
CA GLU A 25 -2.28 1.92 10.79
C GLU A 25 -2.88 1.21 9.56
N LEU A 26 -3.13 -0.10 9.64
CA LEU A 26 -3.79 -0.84 8.57
C LEU A 26 -5.24 -0.37 8.35
N GLU A 27 -5.96 -0.03 9.42
CA GLU A 27 -7.32 0.48 9.30
C GLU A 27 -7.38 1.85 8.62
N HIS A 28 -6.51 2.78 9.04
CA HIS A 28 -6.38 4.08 8.39
C HIS A 28 -5.96 3.94 6.94
N LEU A 29 -4.98 3.07 6.65
CA LEU A 29 -4.53 2.82 5.29
C LEU A 29 -5.65 2.25 4.40
N LEU A 30 -6.44 1.30 4.91
CA LEU A 30 -7.60 0.76 4.20
C LEU A 30 -8.63 1.84 3.88
N ILE A 31 -8.90 2.74 4.81
CA ILE A 31 -9.80 3.89 4.59
C ILE A 31 -9.21 4.80 3.51
N SER A 32 -7.94 5.19 3.64
CA SER A 32 -7.27 6.07 2.68
C SER A 32 -7.26 5.52 1.27
N VAL A 33 -6.93 4.24 1.08
CA VAL A 33 -6.92 3.60 -0.25
C VAL A 33 -8.32 3.53 -0.85
N LYS A 34 -9.35 3.23 -0.05
CA LYS A 34 -10.75 3.25 -0.52
C LYS A 34 -11.20 4.64 -0.93
N VAL A 35 -10.82 5.68 -0.18
CA VAL A 35 -11.15 7.07 -0.53
C VAL A 35 -10.42 7.49 -1.80
N LEU A 36 -9.11 7.24 -1.89
CA LEU A 36 -8.31 7.52 -3.09
C LEU A 36 -8.93 6.89 -4.34
N TYR A 37 -9.23 5.60 -4.29
CA TYR A 37 -9.82 4.89 -5.42
C TYR A 37 -11.16 5.50 -5.84
N LYS A 38 -12.05 5.78 -4.88
CA LYS A 38 -13.35 6.40 -5.16
C LYS A 38 -13.21 7.80 -5.77
N SER A 39 -12.29 8.61 -5.26
CA SER A 39 -12.02 9.95 -5.81
C SER A 39 -11.59 9.86 -7.27
N TYR A 40 -10.66 8.96 -7.61
CA TYR A 40 -10.28 8.75 -9.01
C TYR A 40 -11.45 8.28 -9.87
N MET A 41 -12.27 7.34 -9.40
CA MET A 41 -13.41 6.86 -10.19
C MET A 41 -14.42 7.94 -10.56
N ILE A 42 -14.49 9.04 -9.80
CA ILE A 42 -15.37 10.18 -10.11
C ILE A 42 -14.80 11.00 -11.27
N ASP A 43 -13.50 11.24 -11.27
CA ASP A 43 -12.88 12.24 -12.15
C ASP A 43 -12.14 11.64 -13.36
N ILE A 44 -11.81 10.34 -13.34
CA ILE A 44 -10.91 9.70 -14.30
C ILE A 44 -11.34 9.82 -15.77
N GLU A 45 -12.64 9.92 -16.06
CA GLU A 45 -13.13 10.10 -17.43
C GLU A 45 -12.84 11.52 -17.98
N ASN A 46 -12.60 12.48 -17.09
CA ASN A 46 -12.31 13.88 -17.44
C ASN A 46 -10.83 14.23 -17.32
N MET A 47 -9.98 13.27 -16.91
CA MET A 47 -8.55 13.48 -16.75
C MET A 47 -7.81 13.27 -18.08
N ASP A 48 -6.77 14.06 -18.31
CA ASP A 48 -5.90 13.88 -19.47
C ASP A 48 -5.06 12.62 -19.33
N LYS A 49 -4.84 11.92 -20.46
CA LYS A 49 -4.11 10.64 -20.47
C LYS A 49 -2.69 10.72 -19.91
N GLU A 50 -1.97 11.83 -20.16
CA GLU A 50 -0.63 12.00 -19.62
C GLU A 50 -0.64 12.20 -18.09
N ASP A 51 -1.65 12.89 -17.55
CA ASP A 51 -1.83 13.04 -16.11
C ASP A 51 -2.14 11.69 -15.45
N ILE A 52 -3.07 10.92 -16.03
CA ILE A 52 -3.39 9.55 -15.56
C ILE A 52 -2.14 8.66 -15.57
N LYS A 53 -1.29 8.80 -16.60
CA LYS A 53 -0.05 8.03 -16.72
C LYS A 53 0.97 8.43 -15.67
N TYR A 54 1.13 9.73 -15.40
CA TYR A 54 2.00 10.21 -14.32
C TYR A 54 1.52 9.66 -12.97
N ASP A 55 0.23 9.79 -12.68
CA ASP A 55 -0.39 9.30 -11.44
C ASP A 55 -0.24 7.78 -11.29
N TYR A 56 -0.45 7.02 -12.36
CA TYR A 56 -0.24 5.58 -12.36
C TYR A 56 1.19 5.21 -11.96
N LEU A 57 2.20 5.90 -12.52
CA LEU A 57 3.59 5.63 -12.21
C LEU A 57 3.92 6.00 -10.76
N GLU A 58 3.44 7.13 -10.27
CA GLU A 58 3.63 7.57 -8.89
C GLU A 58 2.99 6.58 -7.90
N HIS A 59 1.72 6.24 -8.11
CA HIS A 59 1.00 5.31 -7.25
C HIS A 59 1.57 3.90 -7.31
N LYS A 60 1.97 3.42 -8.49
CA LYS A 60 2.66 2.14 -8.64
C LYS A 60 3.96 2.13 -7.84
N ASN A 61 4.77 3.17 -7.98
CA ASN A 61 6.03 3.29 -7.25
C ASN A 61 5.81 3.34 -5.73
N ASN A 62 4.80 4.07 -5.26
CA ASN A 62 4.45 4.10 -3.84
C ASN A 62 3.93 2.75 -3.34
N TYR A 63 3.14 2.04 -4.14
CA TYR A 63 2.66 0.71 -3.79
C TYR A 63 3.81 -0.28 -3.61
N GLU A 64 4.71 -0.35 -4.60
CA GLU A 64 5.81 -1.31 -4.62
C GLU A 64 6.83 -1.06 -3.51
N ASN A 65 7.13 0.21 -3.22
CA ASN A 65 8.22 0.56 -2.31
C ASN A 65 7.77 0.87 -0.88
N THR A 66 6.51 1.23 -0.66
CA THR A 66 6.01 1.66 0.65
C THR A 66 4.90 0.77 1.16
N ILE A 67 3.80 0.66 0.42
CA ILE A 67 2.59 -0.01 0.89
C ILE A 67 2.79 -1.52 0.96
N ARG A 68 3.23 -2.16 -0.13
CA ARG A 68 3.40 -3.61 -0.18
C ARG A 68 4.38 -4.12 0.90
N PRO A 69 5.57 -3.52 1.11
CA PRO A 69 6.45 -3.91 2.21
C PRO A 69 5.82 -3.73 3.60
N PHE A 70 4.99 -2.70 3.78
CA PHE A 70 4.25 -2.49 5.02
C PHE A 70 3.22 -3.60 5.25
N LEU A 71 2.45 -3.96 4.22
CA LEU A 71 1.46 -5.05 4.31
C LEU A 71 2.11 -6.39 4.65
N MET A 72 3.31 -6.68 4.15
CA MET A 72 4.05 -7.90 4.48
C MET A 72 4.42 -8.02 5.97
N LYS A 73 4.36 -6.94 6.75
CA LYS A 73 4.55 -7.00 8.21
C LYS A 73 3.46 -7.80 8.92
N LYS A 74 2.29 -8.00 8.29
CA LYS A 74 1.18 -8.81 8.84
C LYS A 74 1.63 -10.24 9.17
N ASP A 75 2.51 -10.80 8.34
CA ASP A 75 2.96 -12.19 8.44
C ASP A 75 3.80 -12.44 9.71
N ILE A 76 4.36 -11.37 10.28
CA ILE A 76 5.14 -11.40 11.52
C ILE A 76 4.23 -11.61 12.75
N LEU A 77 2.97 -11.20 12.67
CA LEU A 77 2.05 -11.21 13.83
C LEU A 77 1.03 -12.35 13.79
N MET A 78 0.87 -13.02 12.64
CA MET A 78 -0.06 -14.15 12.40
C MET A 78 -1.50 -13.89 12.85
N ASP A 79 -1.92 -12.62 12.88
CA ASP A 79 -3.27 -12.21 13.26
C ASP A 79 -4.18 -12.26 12.03
N LYS A 80 -5.23 -13.08 12.08
CA LYS A 80 -6.15 -13.28 10.95
C LYS A 80 -6.84 -12.00 10.50
N ASN A 81 -7.25 -11.13 11.42
CA ASN A 81 -7.94 -9.89 11.08
C ASN A 81 -6.99 -8.90 10.40
N LEU A 82 -5.73 -8.84 10.86
CA LEU A 82 -4.71 -8.02 10.22
C LEU A 82 -4.36 -8.54 8.83
N CYS A 83 -4.30 -9.87 8.67
CA CYS A 83 -4.09 -10.50 7.38
C CYS A 83 -5.20 -10.13 6.39
N GLU A 84 -6.47 -10.27 6.80
CA GLU A 84 -7.62 -9.93 5.97
C GLU A 84 -7.65 -8.44 5.59
N LYS A 85 -7.36 -7.53 6.53
CA LYS A 85 -7.27 -6.09 6.24
C LYS A 85 -6.18 -5.79 5.21
N ALA A 86 -5.00 -6.36 5.39
CA ALA A 86 -3.90 -6.14 4.46
C ALA A 86 -4.18 -6.72 3.06
N ASP A 87 -4.81 -7.89 2.97
CA ASP A 87 -5.21 -8.48 1.68
C ASP A 87 -6.27 -7.59 0.99
N GLN A 88 -7.20 -7.01 1.74
CA GLN A 88 -8.15 -6.02 1.20
C GLN A 88 -7.45 -4.76 0.68
N ILE A 89 -6.42 -4.27 1.37
CA ILE A 89 -5.63 -3.12 0.91
C ILE A 89 -4.93 -3.47 -0.40
N SER A 90 -4.23 -4.60 -0.45
CA SER A 90 -3.53 -5.11 -1.64
C SER A 90 -4.48 -5.15 -2.84
N LYS A 91 -5.63 -5.81 -2.67
CA LYS A 91 -6.63 -5.95 -3.72
C LYS A 91 -7.19 -4.61 -4.18
N THR A 92 -7.53 -3.72 -3.25
CA THR A 92 -8.08 -2.39 -3.61
C THR A 92 -7.05 -1.55 -4.37
N TYR A 93 -5.78 -1.62 -3.99
CA TYR A 93 -4.71 -0.89 -4.66
C TYR A 93 -4.41 -1.45 -6.06
N GLU A 94 -4.42 -2.78 -6.20
CA GLU A 94 -4.26 -3.45 -7.48
C GLU A 94 -5.41 -3.10 -8.44
N GLU A 95 -6.66 -3.16 -7.98
CA GLU A 95 -7.83 -2.73 -8.76
C GLU A 95 -7.75 -1.25 -9.18
N PHE A 96 -7.25 -0.39 -8.29
CA PHE A 96 -7.01 1.01 -8.60
C PHE A 96 -5.97 1.19 -9.71
N LEU A 97 -4.80 0.55 -9.58
CA LEU A 97 -3.73 0.62 -10.58
C LEU A 97 -4.17 0.04 -11.94
N GLU A 98 -4.90 -1.07 -11.93
CA GLU A 98 -5.49 -1.64 -13.15
C GLU A 98 -6.47 -0.68 -13.82
N THR A 99 -7.22 0.08 -13.03
CA THR A 99 -8.18 1.04 -13.59
C THR A 99 -7.48 2.22 -14.24
N LEU A 100 -6.43 2.76 -13.62
CA LEU A 100 -5.58 3.77 -14.27
C LEU A 100 -4.95 3.22 -15.56
N ALA A 101 -4.40 2.00 -15.50
CA ALA A 101 -3.76 1.37 -16.65
C ALA A 101 -4.70 1.17 -17.86
N LYS A 102 -6.00 0.97 -17.63
CA LYS A 102 -7.01 0.85 -18.71
C LYS A 102 -7.31 2.18 -19.43
N LYS A 103 -6.96 3.31 -18.82
CA LYS A 103 -7.27 4.66 -19.32
C LYS A 103 -6.12 5.32 -20.08
N ILE A 104 -4.91 4.81 -19.87
CA ILE A 104 -3.69 5.17 -20.59
C ILE A 104 -3.77 4.56 -22.00
#